data_AF-A0A7W1WXL8-F1
#
_entry.id   AF-A0A7W1WXL8-F1
#
_cell.length_a   1.000
_cell.length_b   1.000
_cell.length_c   1.000
_cell.angle_alpha   90.00
_cell.angle_beta   90.00
_cell.angle_gamma   90.00
#
_symmetry.space_group_name_H-M   'P 1'
#
loop_
_entity.id
_entity.type
_entity.pdbx_description
1 polymer ?
#
loop_
_entity_poly.entity_id
_entity_poly.type
_entity_poly.pdbx_seq_one_letter_code
_entity_poly.pdbx_strand_id
1 'polypeptide(L)' 'MKSYIFATDNDRGGVILCDIETLEEAVEYLQQRFNGVVRVEQGRRYWAQDEGYAELAPPDPDTPAELEFRAAEG' A
#
# COMPACT_ATOMS: atom_id res chain seq x y z
N MET A 1 -7.47 -3.03 -15.37
CA MET A 1 -6.78 -3.86 -14.37
C MET A 1 -5.74 -3.03 -13.58
N LYS A 2 -5.89 -2.98 -12.26
CA LYS A 2 -5.00 -2.26 -11.33
C LYS A 2 -4.47 -3.23 -10.26
N SER A 3 -3.31 -2.92 -9.70
CA SER A 3 -2.76 -3.62 -8.55
C SER A 3 -3.06 -2.85 -7.26
N TYR A 4 -3.44 -3.60 -6.23
CA TYR A 4 -3.62 -3.08 -4.88
C TYR A 4 -2.82 -3.94 -3.90
N ILE A 5 -2.17 -3.31 -2.95
CA ILE A 5 -1.50 -3.97 -1.83
C ILE A 5 -2.43 -3.87 -0.63
N PHE A 6 -2.56 -4.92 0.16
CA PHE A 6 -3.32 -4.86 1.40
C PHE A 6 -2.63 -5.59 2.54
N ALA A 7 -2.89 -5.13 3.75
CA ALA A 7 -2.43 -5.73 4.98
C ALA A 7 -3.61 -5.99 5.93
N THR A 8 -3.47 -7.03 6.76
CA THR A 8 -4.42 -7.39 7.81
C THR A 8 -3.79 -7.25 9.18
N ASP A 9 -4.64 -7.24 10.20
CA ASP A 9 -4.30 -7.14 11.63
C ASP A 9 -3.39 -8.27 12.14
N ASN A 10 -3.34 -9.40 11.44
CA ASN A 10 -2.51 -10.55 11.79
C ASN A 10 -1.20 -10.63 10.98
N ASP A 11 -0.67 -9.48 10.57
CA ASP A 11 0.54 -9.34 9.72
C ASP A 11 0.48 -10.11 8.38
N ARG A 12 -0.71 -10.57 7.98
CA ARG A 12 -0.92 -11.20 6.68
C ARG A 12 -1.30 -10.13 5.67
N GLY A 13 -0.70 -10.16 4.51
CA GLY A 13 -0.98 -9.21 3.43
C GLY A 13 -0.65 -9.81 2.08
N GLY A 14 -1.04 -9.10 1.02
CA GLY A 14 -0.78 -9.54 -0.33
C GLY A 14 -1.03 -8.46 -1.38
N VAL A 15 -0.69 -8.81 -2.61
CA VAL A 15 -1.02 -8.01 -3.79
C VAL A 15 -2.19 -8.66 -4.51
N ILE A 16 -3.18 -7.88 -4.90
CA ILE A 16 -4.29 -8.31 -5.76
C ILE A 16 -4.27 -7.54 -7.08
N LEU A 17 -4.53 -8.26 -8.17
CA LEU A 17 -4.80 -7.68 -9.48
C LEU A 17 -6.30 -7.80 -9.74
N CYS A 18 -6.98 -6.68 -9.94
CA CYS A 18 -8.41 -6.65 -10.20
C CYS A 18 -8.79 -5.52 -11.17
N ASP A 19 -9.99 -5.58 -11.74
CA ASP A 19 -10.53 -4.54 -12.62
C ASP A 19 -11.29 -3.43 -11.86
N ILE A 20 -10.98 -3.28 -10.57
CA ILE A 20 -11.51 -2.18 -9.75
C ILE A 20 -10.81 -0.88 -10.13
N GLU A 21 -11.57 0.20 -10.30
CA GLU A 21 -11.04 1.49 -10.75
C GLU A 21 -10.68 2.43 -9.59
N THR A 22 -11.41 2.36 -8.48
CA THR A 22 -11.25 3.25 -7.32
C THR A 22 -10.55 2.56 -6.15
N LEU A 23 -9.99 3.33 -5.22
CA LEU A 23 -9.41 2.75 -4.00
C LEU A 23 -10.52 2.35 -3.03
N GLU A 24 -11.57 3.15 -2.99
CA GLU A 24 -12.77 2.96 -2.18
C GLU A 24 -13.42 1.59 -2.44
N GLU A 25 -13.72 1.27 -3.71
CA GLU A 25 -14.28 -0.05 -4.06
C GLU A 25 -13.31 -1.19 -3.76
N ALA A 26 -12.00 -0.95 -3.88
CA ALA A 26 -10.99 -1.97 -3.56
C ALA A 26 -10.95 -2.26 -2.06
N VAL A 27 -11.08 -1.23 -1.22
CA VAL A 27 -11.19 -1.36 0.24
C VAL A 27 -12.43 -2.17 0.62
N GLU A 28 -13.60 -1.80 0.09
CA GLU A 28 -14.85 -2.51 0.37
C GLU A 28 -14.75 -3.98 -0.07
N TYR A 29 -14.22 -4.23 -1.26
CA TYR A 29 -14.01 -5.58 -1.78
C TYR A 29 -13.07 -6.41 -0.89
N LEU A 30 -11.95 -5.83 -0.46
CA LEU A 30 -10.95 -6.51 0.34
C LEU A 30 -11.46 -6.78 1.77
N GLN A 31 -12.19 -5.86 2.39
CA GLN A 31 -12.81 -6.06 3.70
C GLN A 31 -13.89 -7.15 3.68
N GLN A 32 -14.62 -7.30 2.58
CA GLN A 32 -15.60 -8.38 2.42
C GLN A 32 -14.91 -9.74 2.21
N ARG A 33 -13.76 -9.76 1.53
CA ARG A 33 -13.06 -10.99 1.15
C ARG A 33 -12.11 -11.50 2.22
N PHE A 34 -11.46 -10.61 2.97
CA PHE A 34 -10.45 -10.92 3.96
C PHE A 34 -10.86 -10.32 5.30
N ASN A 35 -10.82 -11.14 6.35
CA ASN A 35 -11.09 -10.66 7.69
C ASN A 35 -9.88 -9.89 8.22
N GLY A 36 -10.13 -8.76 8.88
CA GLY A 36 -9.08 -7.98 9.54
C GLY A 36 -8.25 -7.11 8.61
N VAL A 37 -8.73 -6.71 7.43
CA VAL A 37 -8.01 -5.75 6.56
C VAL A 37 -7.87 -4.40 7.27
N VAL A 38 -6.63 -3.99 7.52
CA VAL A 38 -6.28 -2.74 8.22
C VAL A 38 -5.69 -1.68 7.30
N ARG A 39 -5.15 -2.07 6.13
CA ARG A 39 -4.54 -1.15 5.17
C ARG A 39 -4.72 -1.61 3.74
N VAL A 40 -4.97 -0.69 2.82
CA VAL A 40 -5.03 -0.92 1.36
C VAL A 40 -4.31 0.22 0.64
N GLU A 41 -3.42 -0.11 -0.30
CA GLU A 41 -2.53 0.85 -0.97
C GLU A 41 -2.58 0.69 -2.49
N GLN A 42 -2.61 1.83 -3.18
CA GLN A 42 -2.51 1.95 -4.63
C GLN A 42 -1.51 3.05 -4.97
N GLY A 43 -0.27 2.67 -5.23
CA GLY A 43 0.80 3.63 -5.50
C GLY A 43 1.02 4.56 -4.30
N ARG A 44 0.65 5.84 -4.44
CA ARG A 44 0.75 6.83 -3.35
C ARG A 44 -0.52 6.96 -2.52
N ARG A 45 -1.67 6.53 -3.05
CA ARG A 45 -2.95 6.62 -2.35
C ARG A 45 -3.10 5.41 -1.45
N TYR A 46 -3.60 5.61 -0.23
CA TYR A 46 -3.87 4.52 0.69
C TYR A 46 -5.12 4.77 1.51
N TRP A 47 -5.64 3.69 2.06
CA TRP A 47 -6.65 3.67 3.10
C TRP A 47 -6.07 2.88 4.28
N ALA A 48 -6.24 3.39 5.49
CA ALA A 48 -5.96 2.66 6.71
C ALA A 48 -7.17 2.74 7.66
N GLN A 49 -7.37 1.71 8.48
CA GLN A 49 -8.51 1.62 9.38
C GLN A 49 -8.57 2.79 10.38
N ASP A 50 -7.42 3.25 10.87
CA ASP A 50 -7.32 4.34 11.84
C ASP A 50 -7.24 5.74 11.18
N GLU A 51 -6.65 5.83 9.98
CA GLU A 51 -6.36 7.10 9.31
C GLU A 51 -7.42 7.49 8.25
N GLY A 52 -8.19 6.53 7.75
CA GLY A 52 -9.07 6.72 6.59
C GLY A 52 -8.29 6.81 5.28
N TYR A 53 -8.82 7.56 4.30
CA TYR A 53 -8.20 7.72 2.99
C TYR A 53 -7.20 8.88 2.98
N ALA A 54 -5.99 8.62 2.50
CA ALA A 54 -4.92 9.60 2.42
C ALA A 54 -4.02 9.34 1.20
N GLU A 55 -3.14 10.30 0.91
CA GLU A 55 -2.12 10.20 -0.12
C GLU A 55 -0.75 10.48 0.51
N LEU A 56 0.23 9.63 0.21
CA LEU A 56 1.61 9.82 0.60
C LEU A 56 2.15 11.09 -0.06
N ALA A 57 2.84 11.91 0.73
CA ALA A 57 3.54 13.08 0.21
C ALA A 57 4.46 12.66 -0.94
N PRO A 58 4.56 13.47 -2.00
CA PRO A 58 5.54 13.21 -3.04
C PRO A 58 6.94 13.13 -2.40
N PRO A 59 7.81 12.21 -2.86
CA PRO A 59 9.16 12.15 -2.36
C PRO A 59 9.82 13.52 -2.55
N ASP A 60 10.43 14.06 -1.49
CA ASP A 60 11.16 15.31 -1.57
C ASP A 60 12.26 15.16 -2.63
N PRO A 61 12.31 16.05 -3.64
CA PRO A 61 13.26 15.94 -4.74
C PRO A 61 14.72 16.11 -4.29
N ASP A 62 14.94 16.61 -3.07
CA ASP A 62 16.26 16.82 -2.45
C ASP A 62 16.66 15.68 -1.50
N THR A 63 15.78 14.71 -1.24
CA THR A 63 16.16 13.50 -0.50
C THR A 63 16.74 12.50 -1.49
N PRO A 64 18.06 12.24 -1.49
CA PRO A 64 18.60 11.18 -2.32
C PRO A 64 17.93 9.88 -1.89
N ALA A 65 17.27 9.19 -2.83
CA ALA A 65 16.83 7.82 -2.63
C ALA A 65 18.05 7.03 -2.15
N GLU A 66 18.04 6.64 -0.88
CA GLU A 66 19.21 6.09 -0.20
C GLU A 66 19.75 4.93 -1.04
N LEU A 67 20.86 5.18 -1.74
CA LEU A 67 21.65 4.13 -2.36
C LEU A 67 22.08 3.25 -1.19
N GLU A 68 21.53 2.04 -1.08
CA GLU A 68 22.11 0.99 -0.26
C GLU A 68 23.49 0.65 -0.83
N PHE A 69 24.47 1.47 -0.48
CA PHE A 69 25.87 1.26 -0.76
C PHE A 69 26.45 0.47 0.40
N ARG A 70 26.50 -0.85 0.25
CA ARG A 70 27.49 -1.64 0.98
C ARG A 70 28.42 -2.28 -0.04
N ALA A 71 29.30 -1.43 -0.59
CA ALA A 71 30.62 -1.90 -0.96
C ALA A 71 31.32 -2.35 0.34
N ALA A 72 31.34 -3.66 0.57
CA ALA A 72 32.30 -4.26 1.48
C ALA A 72 33.56 -4.53 0.64
N GLU A 73 34.46 -3.54 0.61
CA GLU A 73 35.88 -3.81 0.34
C GLU A 73 36.59 -4.03 1.67
N GLY A 74 37.39 -5.09 1.71
CA GLY A 74 38.23 -5.51 2.83
C GLY A 74 38.84 -6.87 2.56
#